data_AF-S5AIK3-F1
#
_entry.id   AF-S5AIK3-F1
#
_cell.length_a   1.000
_cell.length_b   1.000
_cell.length_c   1.000
_cell.angle_alpha   90.00
_cell.angle_beta   90.00
_cell.angle_gamma   90.00
#
_symmetry.space_group_name_H-M   'P 1'
#
loop_
_entity.id
_entity.type
_entity.pdbx_description
1 polymer ?
#
loop_
_entity_poly.entity_id
_entity_poly.type
_entity_poly.pdbx_seq_one_letter_code
_entity_poly.pdbx_strand_id
1 'polypeptide(L)'
;MLYFAFDIVGLNGFQGDTVLLPLDFLHVAASSFTTLGSLSVTPQQELALLIDSISLTGFMMLTWSATYYYNIFSNSNLRDTY
;
A
#
# COMPACT_ATOMS: atom_id res chain seq x y z
N MET A 1 -9.93 2.77 5.02
CA MET A 1 -10.41 1.38 4.84
C MET A 1 -9.90 0.43 5.92
N LEU A 2 -8.61 0.47 6.29
CA LEU A 2 -8.08 -0.39 7.36
C LEU A 2 -8.76 -0.19 8.73
N TYR A 3 -9.02 1.05 9.14
CA TYR A 3 -9.73 1.37 10.38
C TYR A 3 -11.14 0.76 10.44
N PHE A 4 -11.90 0.85 9.34
CA PHE A 4 -13.25 0.27 9.24
C PHE A 4 -13.23 -1.27 9.25
N ALA A 5 -12.21 -1.86 8.60
CA ALA A 5 -12.01 -3.31 8.61
C ALA A 5 -11.68 -3.85 10.01
N PHE A 6 -10.89 -3.10 10.80
CA PHE A 6 -10.58 -3.44 12.18
C PHE A 6 -11.79 -3.25 13.12
N ASP A 7 -12.45 -2.10 13.06
CA ASP A 7 -13.47 -1.67 14.03
C ASP A 7 -14.85 -2.31 13.76
N ILE A 8 -15.23 -2.53 12.49
CA ILE A 8 -16.58 -2.98 12.12
C ILE A 8 -16.64 -4.45 11.72
N VAL A 9 -15.61 -4.96 11.05
CA VAL A 9 -15.55 -6.37 10.62
C VAL A 9 -15.00 -7.28 11.72
N GLY A 10 -14.39 -6.71 12.77
CA GLY A 10 -13.87 -7.48 13.90
C GLY A 10 -12.60 -8.28 13.56
N LEU A 11 -11.85 -7.82 12.55
CA LEU A 11 -10.57 -8.39 12.13
C LEU A 11 -9.51 -8.15 13.22
N ASN A 12 -9.54 -8.97 14.26
CA ASN A 12 -8.54 -8.98 15.32
C ASN A 12 -7.27 -9.65 14.80
N GLY A 13 -6.21 -8.86 14.60
CA GLY A 13 -4.98 -9.40 13.99
C GLY A 13 -3.69 -8.73 14.43
N PHE A 14 -3.72 -7.66 15.23
CA PHE A 14 -2.46 -7.06 15.69
C PHE A 14 -1.96 -7.80 16.94
N GLN A 15 -0.74 -8.33 16.86
CA GLN A 15 -0.07 -8.91 18.02
C GLN A 15 0.64 -7.80 18.81
N GLY A 16 0.18 -7.52 20.03
CA GLY A 16 0.78 -6.54 20.94
C GLY A 16 -0.23 -5.57 21.57
N ASP A 17 0.05 -5.14 22.80
CA ASP A 17 -0.76 -4.16 23.53
C ASP A 17 -0.51 -2.78 22.91
N THR A 18 -1.34 -2.41 21.93
CA THR A 18 -1.15 -1.18 21.15
C THR A 18 -2.45 -0.38 21.13
N VAL A 19 -2.40 0.82 21.70
CA VAL A 19 -3.46 1.83 21.56
C VAL A 19 -3.30 2.44 20.17
N LEU A 20 -3.94 1.83 19.18
CA LEU A 20 -3.89 2.28 17.78
C LEU A 20 -4.83 3.46 17.56
N LEU A 21 -4.26 4.60 17.17
CA LEU A 21 -5.03 5.76 16.72
C LEU A 21 -5.37 5.61 15.22
N PRO A 22 -6.43 6.27 14.72
CA PRO A 22 -6.78 6.25 13.30
C PRO A 22 -5.63 6.64 12.36
N LEU A 23 -4.71 7.50 12.81
CA LEU A 23 -3.51 7.88 12.07
C LEU A 23 -2.50 6.74 11.90
N ASP A 24 -2.41 5.82 12.86
CA ASP A 24 -1.48 4.68 12.78
C ASP A 24 -1.93 3.72 11.67
N PHE A 25 -3.24 3.54 11.50
CA PHE A 25 -3.80 2.78 10.38
C PHE A 25 -3.52 3.44 9.03
N LEU A 26 -3.52 4.77 8.96
CA LEU A 26 -3.15 5.49 7.73
C LEU A 26 -1.66 5.35 7.45
N HIS A 27 -0.81 5.45 8.49
CA HIS A 27 0.63 5.25 8.37
C HIS A 27 0.97 3.85 7.87
N VAL A 28 0.34 2.83 8.44
CA VAL A 28 0.46 1.43 8.00
C VAL A 28 -0.03 1.25 6.57
N ALA A 29 -1.21 1.77 6.23
CA ALA A 29 -1.73 1.65 4.86
C ALA A 29 -0.81 2.32 3.84
N ALA A 30 -0.29 3.51 4.15
CA ALA A 30 0.63 4.23 3.28
C ALA A 30 1.97 3.50 3.14
N SER A 31 2.56 3.05 4.24
CA SER A 31 3.85 2.34 4.24
C SER A 31 3.75 0.99 3.52
N SER A 32 2.63 0.27 3.67
CA SER A 32 2.36 -0.97 2.92
C SER A 32 2.10 -0.69 1.44
N PHE A 33 1.36 0.35 1.09
CA PHE A 33 1.09 0.70 -0.31
C PHE A 33 2.37 1.06 -1.07
N THR A 34 3.32 1.76 -0.42
CA THR A 34 4.62 2.07 -1.01
C THR A 34 5.66 0.97 -0.81
N THR A 35 5.28 -0.18 -0.24
CA THR A 35 6.18 -1.31 0.07
C THR A 35 7.37 -0.96 0.98
N LEU A 36 7.26 0.11 1.78
CA LEU A 36 8.32 0.58 2.68
C LEU A 36 8.51 -0.32 3.91
N GLY A 37 7.47 -1.10 4.28
CA GLY A 37 7.59 -2.12 5.34
C GLY A 37 7.79 -1.57 6.76
N SER A 38 7.39 -0.31 7.03
CA SER A 38 7.46 0.27 8.37
C SER A 38 6.25 -0.15 9.21
N LEU A 39 6.26 -1.40 9.67
CA LEU A 39 5.28 -1.94 10.60
C LEU A 39 5.96 -2.19 11.95
N SER A 40 5.63 -1.37 12.95
CA SER A 40 6.06 -1.63 14.35
C SER A 40 5.23 -2.73 15.01
N VAL A 41 4.06 -3.04 14.44
CA VAL A 41 3.12 -4.06 14.92
C VAL A 41 3.00 -5.13 13.87
N THR A 42 3.13 -6.40 14.25
CA THR A 42 3.00 -7.53 13.34
C THR A 42 1.51 -7.84 13.10
N PRO A 43 1.00 -7.64 11.88
CA PRO A 43 -0.35 -8.05 11.53
C PRO A 43 -0.38 -9.57 11.39
N GLN A 44 -1.45 -10.19 11.86
CA GLN A 44 -1.70 -11.63 11.82
C GLN A 44 -3.05 -11.92 11.18
N GLN A 45 -3.19 -13.17 10.73
CA GLN A 45 -4.43 -13.74 10.21
C GLN A 45 -4.99 -12.90 9.04
N GLU A 46 -6.28 -12.63 9.04
CA GLU A 46 -7.01 -11.99 7.94
C GLU A 46 -6.53 -10.55 7.68
N LEU A 47 -5.97 -9.88 8.68
CA LEU A 47 -5.44 -8.52 8.53
C LEU A 47 -4.12 -8.50 7.74
N ALA A 48 -3.30 -9.55 7.86
CA ALA A 48 -2.09 -9.69 7.06
C ALA A 48 -2.43 -9.81 5.57
N LEU A 49 -3.43 -10.63 5.23
CA LEU A 49 -3.90 -10.77 3.84
C LEU A 49 -4.41 -9.45 3.24
N LEU A 50 -5.09 -8.65 4.05
CA LEU A 50 -5.56 -7.34 3.62
C LEU A 50 -4.38 -6.38 3.37
N ILE A 51 -3.39 -6.36 4.26
CA ILE A 51 -2.16 -5.58 4.08
C ILE A 51 -1.37 -6.03 2.85
N ASP A 52 -1.28 -7.33 2.61
CA ASP A 52 -0.63 -7.91 1.42
C ASP A 52 -1.36 -7.49 0.14
N SER A 53 -2.70 -7.46 0.15
CA SER A 53 -3.49 -7.00 -1.01
C SER A 53 -3.27 -5.51 -1.32
N ILE A 54 -3.11 -4.68 -0.28
CA ILE A 54 -2.79 -3.25 -0.42
C ILE A 54 -1.39 -3.07 -1.00
N SER A 55 -0.44 -3.84 -0.49
CA SER A 55 0.94 -3.86 -0.99
C SER A 55 1.00 -4.27 -2.47
N LEU A 56 0.30 -5.34 -2.86
CA LEU A 56 0.23 -5.81 -4.24
C LEU A 56 -0.39 -4.76 -5.18
N THR A 57 -1.47 -4.11 -4.73
CA THR A 57 -2.14 -3.06 -5.50
C THR A 57 -1.23 -1.83 -5.67
N GLY A 58 -0.55 -1.42 -4.61
CA GLY A 58 0.42 -0.33 -4.65
C GLY A 58 1.58 -0.60 -5.60
N PHE A 59 2.14 -1.82 -5.55
CA PHE A 59 3.17 -2.26 -6.48
C PHE A 59 2.71 -2.21 -7.96
N MET A 60 1.50 -2.70 -8.25
CA MET A 60 0.95 -2.62 -9.61
C MET A 60 0.73 -1.16 -10.07
N MET A 61 0.24 -0.28 -9.20
CA MET A 61 0.10 1.14 -9.57
C MET A 61 1.44 1.85 -9.79
N LEU A 62 2.46 1.57 -8.97
CA LEU A 62 3.79 2.14 -9.15
C LEU A 62 4.42 1.68 -10.47
N THR A 63 4.30 0.39 -10.80
CA THR A 63 4.80 -0.13 -12.07
C THR A 63 4.06 0.46 -13.26
N TRP A 64 2.73 0.59 -13.21
CA TRP A 64 1.96 1.26 -14.26
C TRP A 64 2.31 2.73 -14.41
N SER A 65 2.52 3.45 -13.31
CA SER A 65 2.97 4.84 -13.33
C SER A 65 4.34 4.97 -13.99
N ALA A 66 5.27 4.06 -13.70
CA ALA A 66 6.58 4.03 -14.34
C ALA A 66 6.48 3.72 -15.84
N THR A 67 5.64 2.77 -16.24
CA THR A 67 5.38 2.46 -17.67
C THR A 67 4.77 3.66 -18.40
N TYR A 68 3.80 4.34 -17.79
CA TYR A 68 3.21 5.55 -18.36
C TYR A 68 4.23 6.67 -18.55
N TYR A 69 5.06 6.91 -17.53
CA TYR A 69 6.15 7.87 -17.61
C TYR A 69 7.13 7.50 -18.73
N TYR A 70 7.57 6.24 -18.79
CA TYR A 70 8.43 5.75 -19.86
C TYR A 70 7.82 5.99 -21.25
N ASN A 71 6.54 5.69 -21.44
CA ASN A 71 5.86 5.91 -22.72
C ASN A 71 5.84 7.39 -23.14
N ILE A 72 5.69 8.33 -22.21
CA ILE A 72 5.73 9.76 -22.54
C ILE A 72 7.12 10.18 -23.01
N PHE A 73 8.16 9.83 -22.26
CA PHE A 73 9.52 10.34 -22.49
C PHE A 73 10.33 9.51 -23.50
N SER A 74 10.01 8.23 -23.71
CA SER A 74 10.64 7.43 -24.77
C SER A 74 10.02 7.72 -26.14
N ASN A 75 8.70 7.95 -26.22
CA ASN A 75 8.07 8.33 -27.51
C ASN A 75 8.29 9.80 -27.87
N SER A 76 8.62 10.69 -26.94
CA SER A 76 8.94 12.09 -27.27
C SER A 76 10.20 12.19 -28.14
N ASN A 77 11.21 11.34 -27.91
CA ASN A 77 12.42 11.30 -28.74
C ASN A 77 12.16 10.85 -30.20
N LEU A 78 11.09 10.09 -30.44
CA LEU A 78 10.66 9.70 -31.80
C LEU A 78 9.85 10.79 -32.52
N ARG A 79 9.43 11.85 -31.80
CA ARG A 79 8.70 12.98 -32.37
C ARG A 79 9.61 14.07 -32.93
N ASP A 80 10.86 14.15 -32.46
CA ASP A 80 11.85 15.14 -32.89
C ASP A 80 12.71 14.68 -34.10
N THR A 81 12.43 13.49 -34.65
CA THR A 81 13.16 12.89 -35.78
C THR A 81 12.42 12.96 -37.13
N TYR A 82 11.28 13.66 -37.20
CA TYR A 82 10.54 13.95 -38.44
C TYR A 82 10.39 15.45 -38.67
#